data_AF-D5LXI2-F1
#
_entry.id   AF-D5LXI2-F1
#
_cell.length_a   1.000
_cell.length_b   1.000
_cell.length_c   1.000
_cell.angle_alpha   90.00
_cell.angle_beta   90.00
_cell.angle_gamma   90.00
#
_symmetry.space_group_name_H-M   'P 1'
#
loop_
_entity.id
_entity.type
_entity.pdbx_description
1 polymer ?
#
loop_
_entity_poly.entity_id
_entity_poly.type
_entity_poly.pdbx_seq_one_letter_code
_entity_poly.pdbx_strand_id
1 'polypeptide(L)' 'MALKLMLVVCMLAIAGLMMVSMVEAECRWTGCHAHSAGDWCNVLGPGYRVNKWERCNGLLGKQEYCCN' A
#
# COMPACT_ATOMS: atom_id res chain seq x y z
N MET A 1 6.89 39.98 9.66
CA MET A 1 6.92 38.80 10.56
C MET A 1 5.87 37.76 10.16
N ALA A 2 4.64 38.16 9.81
CA ALA A 2 3.57 37.25 9.36
C ALA A 2 3.93 36.34 8.16
N LEU A 3 4.60 36.87 7.13
CA LEU A 3 4.97 36.09 5.93
C LEU A 3 5.94 34.94 6.25
N LYS A 4 6.91 35.17 7.15
CA LYS A 4 7.87 34.13 7.59
C LYS A 4 7.16 33.04 8.39
N LEU A 5 6.20 33.44 9.24
CA LEU A 5 5.41 32.49 10.02
C LEU A 5 4.52 31.61 9.12
N MET A 6 3.90 32.20 8.10
CA MET A 6 3.09 31.47 7.11
C MET A 6 3.91 30.44 6.33
N LEU A 7 5.13 30.80 5.89
CA LEU A 7 6.01 29.87 5.19
C LEU A 7 6.39 28.67 6.08
N VAL A 8 6.69 28.90 7.36
CA VAL A 8 7.03 27.82 8.30
C VAL A 8 5.85 26.88 8.52
N VAL A 9 4.65 27.40 8.72
CA VAL A 9 3.43 26.58 8.87
C VAL A 9 3.15 25.77 7.60
N CYS A 10 3.33 26.37 6.42
CA CYS A 10 3.15 25.68 5.15
C CYS A 10 4.14 24.52 4.98
N MET A 11 5.42 24.75 5.30
CA MET A 11 6.45 23.70 5.24
C MET A 11 6.19 22.56 6.22
N LEU A 12 5.70 22.88 7.43
CA LEU A 12 5.32 21.87 8.42
C LEU A 12 4.11 21.04 7.96
N ALA A 13 3.11 21.68 7.32
CA ALA A 13 1.96 20.99 6.76
C ALA A 13 2.36 20.05 5.62
N ILE A 14 3.25 20.50 4.72
CA ILE A 14 3.77 19.68 3.62
C ILE A 14 4.58 18.49 4.16
N ALA A 15 5.45 18.73 5.15
CA ALA A 15 6.21 17.66 5.81
C ALA A 15 5.31 16.65 6.51
N GLY A 16 4.26 17.12 7.21
CA GLY A 16 3.26 16.26 7.84
C GLY A 16 2.49 15.43 6.83
N LEU A 17 2.08 16.02 5.70
CA LEU A 17 1.38 15.30 4.62
C LEU A 17 2.26 14.22 3.99
N MET A 18 3.54 14.52 3.75
CA MET A 18 4.51 13.53 3.28
C MET A 18 4.63 12.38 4.29
N MET A 19 4.75 12.68 5.58
CA MET A 19 4.82 11.68 6.66
C MET A 19 3.60 10.76 6.74
N VAL A 20 2.41 11.25 6.44
CA VAL A 20 1.20 10.41 6.40
C VAL A 20 1.21 9.51 5.15
N SER A 21 1.64 10.02 3.99
CA SER A 21 1.69 9.22 2.75
C SER A 21 2.71 8.07 2.78
N MET A 22 3.78 8.18 3.58
CA MET A 22 4.74 7.08 3.75
C MET A 22 4.36 6.07 4.85
N VAL A 23 3.27 6.32 5.59
CA VAL A 23 2.71 5.38 6.58
C VAL A 23 1.60 4.51 5.96
N GLU A 24 1.09 4.88 4.78
CA GLU A 24 0.44 3.88 3.92
C GLU A 24 1.54 2.93 3.44
N ALA A 25 1.72 1.84 4.19
CA ALA A 25 2.38 0.62 3.74
C ALA A 25 2.12 0.44 2.24
N GLU A 26 3.15 0.20 1.43
CA GLU A 26 2.98 0.11 -0.02
C GLU A 26 2.00 -1.03 -0.34
N CYS A 27 0.72 -0.71 -0.46
CA CYS A 27 -0.33 -1.70 -0.55
C CYS A 27 -0.79 -1.83 -2.01
N ARG A 28 -0.85 -3.05 -2.52
CA ARG A 28 -1.30 -3.32 -3.89
C ARG A 28 -1.96 -4.68 -4.01
N TRP A 29 -2.87 -4.80 -4.98
CA TRP A 29 -3.43 -6.09 -5.37
C TRP A 29 -2.45 -6.87 -6.24
N THR A 30 -2.34 -8.18 -6.01
CA THR A 30 -1.74 -9.12 -6.96
C THR A 30 -2.69 -9.33 -8.14
N GLY A 31 -2.16 -9.87 -9.24
CA GLY A 31 -3.00 -10.28 -10.35
C GLY A 31 -3.93 -11.42 -9.94
N CYS A 32 -4.97 -11.68 -10.75
CA CYS A 32 -5.78 -12.88 -10.53
C CYS A 32 -4.96 -14.13 -10.89
N HIS A 33 -4.72 -14.99 -9.90
CA HIS A 33 -3.96 -16.22 -10.07
C HIS A 33 -4.90 -17.44 -9.96
N ALA A 34 -5.14 -18.10 -11.11
CA ALA A 34 -5.95 -19.32 -11.17
C ALA A 34 -5.19 -20.53 -10.61
N HIS A 35 -5.89 -21.42 -9.90
CA HIS A 35 -5.37 -22.66 -9.32
C HIS A 35 -4.15 -22.49 -8.41
N SER A 36 -4.06 -21.37 -7.67
CA SER A 36 -2.96 -21.14 -6.76
C SER A 36 -3.37 -21.25 -5.29
N ALA A 37 -2.57 -22.01 -4.54
CA ALA A 37 -2.66 -22.16 -3.08
C ALA A 37 -1.57 -21.35 -2.33
N GLY A 38 -0.71 -20.63 -3.05
CA GLY A 38 0.44 -19.91 -2.48
C GLY A 38 0.10 -18.52 -1.92
N ASP A 39 1.08 -17.93 -1.23
CA ASP A 39 1.11 -16.50 -0.90
C ASP A 39 1.86 -15.74 -2.00
N TRP A 40 1.11 -15.05 -2.87
CA TRP A 40 1.68 -14.26 -3.95
C TRP A 40 2.24 -12.91 -3.51
N CYS A 41 2.06 -12.48 -2.27
CA CYS A 41 2.72 -11.26 -1.81
C CYS A 41 4.25 -11.38 -1.84
N ASN A 42 4.78 -12.61 -1.75
CA ASN A 42 6.21 -12.88 -1.87
C ASN A 42 6.80 -12.48 -3.23
N VAL A 43 5.99 -12.38 -4.30
CA VAL A 43 6.50 -11.95 -5.63
C VAL A 43 6.78 -10.44 -5.69
N LEU A 44 6.21 -9.66 -4.75
CA LEU A 44 6.41 -8.22 -4.68
C LEU A 44 7.73 -7.85 -3.99
N GLY A 45 8.37 -8.82 -3.32
CA GLY A 45 9.63 -8.66 -2.63
C GLY A 45 9.52 -8.89 -1.13
N PRO A 46 10.66 -8.81 -0.41
CA PRO A 46 10.70 -9.02 1.02
C PRO A 46 9.90 -7.94 1.77
N GLY A 47 9.16 -8.37 2.79
CA GLY A 47 8.38 -7.48 3.68
C GLY A 47 6.88 -7.39 3.34
N TYR A 48 6.51 -7.63 2.08
CA TYR A 48 5.12 -7.69 1.65
C TYR A 48 4.39 -8.89 2.30
N ARG A 49 3.24 -8.62 2.93
CA ARG A 49 2.37 -9.63 3.57
C ARG A 49 0.94 -9.51 3.08
N VAL A 50 0.22 -10.64 3.06
CA VAL A 50 -1.21 -10.66 2.78
C VAL A 50 -1.95 -9.90 3.88
N ASN A 51 -2.65 -8.84 3.50
CA ASN A 51 -3.57 -8.13 4.38
C ASN A 51 -4.99 -8.68 4.23
N LYS A 52 -5.44 -8.88 2.98
CA LYS A 52 -6.71 -9.54 2.64
C LYS A 52 -6.60 -10.25 1.30
N TRP A 53 -7.57 -11.11 0.98
CA TRP A 53 -7.65 -11.76 -0.32
C TRP A 53 -9.10 -11.90 -0.75
N GLU A 54 -9.31 -12.06 -2.05
CA GLU A 54 -10.63 -12.34 -2.62
C GLU A 54 -10.56 -13.35 -3.76
N ARG A 55 -11.71 -13.95 -4.05
CA ARG A 55 -11.85 -14.83 -5.20
C ARG A 55 -11.91 -13.99 -6.47
N CYS A 56 -11.23 -14.48 -7.49
CA CYS A 56 -11.28 -13.94 -8.83
C CYS A 56 -11.45 -15.10 -9.81
N ASN A 57 -11.83 -14.84 -11.06
CA ASN A 57 -12.09 -15.88 -12.06
C ASN A 57 -13.07 -16.99 -11.54
N GLY A 58 -14.20 -16.56 -10.98
CA GLY A 58 -15.17 -17.46 -10.34
C GLY A 58 -14.69 -17.99 -8.99
N LEU A 59 -14.65 -19.32 -8.81
CA LEU A 59 -14.18 -19.98 -7.58
C LEU A 59 -12.78 -20.57 -7.70
N LEU A 60 -12.13 -20.38 -8.85
CA LEU A 60 -10.88 -21.06 -9.20
C LEU A 60 -9.65 -20.16 -9.07
N GLY A 61 -9.83 -18.85 -8.93
CA GLY A 61 -8.76 -17.87 -8.77
C GLY A 61 -8.77 -17.18 -7.42
N LYS A 62 -7.60 -16.67 -7.06
CA LYS A 62 -7.35 -15.86 -5.87
C LYS A 62 -6.53 -14.63 -6.27
N GLN A 63 -6.83 -13.50 -5.67
CA GLN A 63 -5.97 -12.32 -5.67
C GLN A 63 -5.80 -11.83 -4.22
N GLU A 64 -4.61 -11.34 -3.90
CA GLU A 64 -4.22 -10.87 -2.57
C GLU A 64 -3.97 -9.37 -2.59
N TYR A 65 -4.44 -8.70 -1.55
CA TYR A 65 -4.05 -7.35 -1.24
C TYR A 65 -2.86 -7.41 -0.29
N CYS A 66 -1.70 -7.04 -0.80
CA CYS A 66 -0.42 -7.14 -0.13
C CYS A 66 0.03 -5.77 0.35
N CYS A 67 0.57 -5.69 1.57
CA CYS A 67 1.12 -4.46 2.14
C CYS A 67 2.51 -4.73 2.71
N ASN A 68 3.43 -3.77 2.56
CA ASN A 68 4.78 -3.80 3.11
C ASN A 68 4.92 -2.83 4.29
#